data_AF-A0A660E922-F1
#
_entry.id   AF-A0A660E922-F1
#
_cell.length_a   1.000
_cell.length_b   1.000
_cell.length_c   1.000
_cell.angle_alpha   90.00
_cell.angle_beta   90.00
_cell.angle_gamma   90.00
#
_symmetry.space_group_name_H-M   'P 1'
#
loop_
_entity.id
_entity.type
_entity.pdbx_description
1 polymer ?
#
loop_
_entity_poly.entity_id
_entity_poly.type
_entity_poly.pdbx_seq_one_letter_code
_entity_poly.pdbx_strand_id
1 'polypeptide(L)'
;MQTKLINGWLYLYLSCIYFLPLISIIRSKVPDNRFLLRKMLFPLEYLIQVKLEHTTNYSRSATRLGHVLVWFFSLFGLMVATVPLYIFNEPYGKHTAILLFITYYLMIAPISFWFQPKTYHS
;
A
#
# COMPACT_ATOMS: atom_id res chain seq x y z
N MET A 1 29.35 2.30 -0.43
CA MET A 1 28.75 0.95 -0.67
C MET A 1 27.44 0.78 0.09
N GLN A 2 27.39 1.18 1.37
CA GLN A 2 26.19 1.16 2.23
C GLN A 2 24.97 1.89 1.63
N THR A 3 25.12 3.11 1.13
CA THR A 3 24.01 3.87 0.50
C THR A 3 23.38 3.13 -0.70
N LYS A 4 24.18 2.39 -1.49
CA LYS A 4 23.67 1.59 -2.61
C LYS A 4 22.85 0.38 -2.12
N LEU A 5 23.29 -0.26 -1.04
CA LEU A 5 22.56 -1.37 -0.41
C LEU A 5 21.23 -0.91 0.18
N ILE A 6 21.22 0.22 0.89
CA ILE A 6 20.00 0.79 1.48
C ILE A 6 19.03 1.24 0.38
N ASN A 7 19.53 1.88 -0.68
CA ASN A 7 18.68 2.18 -1.84
C ASN A 7 18.10 0.90 -2.44
N GLY A 8 18.93 -0.14 -2.61
CA GLY A 8 18.45 -1.45 -3.07
C GLY A 8 17.32 -2.01 -2.21
N TRP A 9 17.47 -1.95 -0.88
CA TRP A 9 16.43 -2.34 0.07
C TRP A 9 15.14 -1.52 -0.12
N LEU A 10 15.24 -0.19 -0.17
CA LEU A 10 14.08 0.70 -0.31
C LEU A 10 13.36 0.49 -1.65
N TYR A 11 14.10 0.27 -2.74
CA TYR A 11 13.53 -0.06 -4.05
C TYR A 11 12.85 -1.42 -4.05
N LEU A 12 13.46 -2.43 -3.41
CA LEU A 12 12.85 -3.74 -3.24
C LEU A 12 11.56 -3.63 -2.42
N TYR A 13 11.59 -2.89 -1.31
CA TYR A 13 10.42 -2.64 -0.47
C TYR A 13 9.31 -1.95 -1.27
N LEU A 14 9.63 -0.87 -1.99
CA LEU A 14 8.69 -0.17 -2.86
C LEU A 14 8.11 -1.10 -3.93
N SER A 15 8.94 -1.98 -4.49
CA SER A 15 8.49 -2.95 -5.49
C SER A 15 7.55 -3.99 -4.91
N CYS A 16 7.80 -4.44 -3.69
CA CYS A 16 6.92 -5.37 -3.00
C CYS A 16 5.54 -4.75 -2.70
N ILE A 17 5.50 -3.49 -2.27
CA ILE A 17 4.24 -2.82 -1.93
C ILE A 17 3.47 -2.33 -3.18
N TYR A 18 4.14 -2.10 -4.31
CA TYR A 18 3.50 -1.57 -5.53
C TYR A 18 3.43 -2.59 -6.67
N PHE A 19 4.59 -3.07 -7.17
CA PHE A 19 4.65 -3.88 -8.38
C PHE A 19 4.06 -5.29 -8.18
N LEU A 20 4.33 -5.97 -7.07
CA LEU A 20 3.75 -7.30 -6.81
C LEU A 20 2.22 -7.28 -6.80
N PRO A 21 1.55 -6.40 -6.03
CA PRO A 21 0.10 -6.34 -6.05
C PRO A 21 -0.45 -5.89 -7.41
N LEU A 22 0.26 -5.01 -8.14
CA LEU A 22 -0.15 -4.61 -9.49
C LEU A 22 -0.15 -5.80 -10.45
N ILE A 23 0.91 -6.61 -10.44
CA ILE A 23 0.99 -7.84 -11.25
C ILE A 23 -0.14 -8.80 -10.89
N SER A 24 -0.45 -8.94 -9.59
CA SER A 24 -1.55 -9.79 -9.14
C SER A 24 -2.91 -9.30 -9.66
N ILE A 25 -3.13 -7.99 -9.73
CA ILE A 25 -4.37 -7.41 -10.30
C ILE A 25 -4.43 -7.65 -11.81
N ILE A 26 -3.33 -7.41 -12.54
CA ILE A 26 -3.28 -7.59 -14.01
C ILE A 26 -3.49 -9.06 -14.38
N ARG A 27 -2.97 -10.00 -13.59
CA ARG A 27 -3.18 -11.44 -13.79
C ARG A 27 -4.56 -11.95 -13.38
N SER A 28 -5.36 -11.13 -12.68
CA SER A 28 -6.71 -11.51 -12.30
C SER A 28 -7.60 -11.55 -13.56
N LYS A 29 -8.27 -12.69 -13.78
CA LYS A 29 -9.11 -12.93 -14.98
C LYS A 29 -10.46 -12.21 -14.95
N VAL A 30 -10.77 -11.43 -13.91
CA VAL A 30 -12.04 -10.71 -13.79
C VAL A 30 -11.88 -9.33 -14.41
N PRO A 31 -12.48 -9.05 -15.59
CA PRO A 31 -12.44 -7.74 -16.21
C PRO A 31 -13.37 -6.80 -15.44
N ASP A 32 -12.90 -6.28 -14.31
CA ASP A 32 -13.59 -5.22 -13.58
C ASP A 32 -12.88 -3.89 -13.88
N ASN A 33 -13.46 -3.07 -14.75
CA ASN A 33 -12.95 -1.72 -15.04
C ASN A 33 -13.32 -0.70 -13.95
N ARG A 34 -14.11 -1.08 -12.94
CA ARG A 34 -14.43 -0.18 -11.83
C ARG A 34 -13.18 0.11 -11.02
N PHE A 35 -13.04 1.38 -10.64
CA PHE A 35 -11.94 1.89 -9.81
C PHE A 35 -10.54 1.68 -10.42
N LEU A 36 -10.41 1.71 -11.75
CA LEU A 36 -9.14 1.54 -12.46
C LEU A 36 -8.04 2.49 -11.95
N LEU A 37 -8.39 3.75 -11.66
CA LEU A 37 -7.46 4.72 -11.07
C LEU A 37 -6.93 4.26 -9.69
N ARG A 38 -7.78 3.66 -8.84
CA ARG A 38 -7.36 3.12 -7.54
C ARG A 38 -6.49 1.87 -7.69
N LYS A 39 -6.80 1.01 -8.67
CA LYS A 39 -5.99 -0.18 -8.99
C LYS A 39 -4.59 0.18 -9.46
N MET A 40 -4.46 1.25 -10.25
CA MET A 40 -3.17 1.71 -10.76
C MET A 40 -2.38 2.47 -9.70
N LEU A 41 -3.01 3.40 -8.98
CA LEU A 41 -2.32 4.23 -7.99
C LEU A 41 -1.97 3.46 -6.71
N PHE A 42 -2.87 2.59 -6.25
CA PHE A 42 -2.78 1.91 -4.95
C PHE A 42 -3.18 0.42 -5.04
N PRO A 43 -2.43 -0.38 -5.81
CA PRO A 43 -2.75 -1.79 -6.05
C PRO A 43 -2.82 -2.64 -4.76
N LEU A 44 -1.95 -2.38 -3.78
CA LEU A 44 -1.95 -3.11 -2.51
C LEU A 44 -3.24 -2.87 -1.73
N GLU A 45 -3.58 -1.60 -1.53
CA GLU A 45 -4.78 -1.21 -0.79
C GLU A 45 -6.05 -1.73 -1.47
N TYR A 46 -6.08 -1.77 -2.80
CA TYR A 46 -7.18 -2.38 -3.53
C TYR A 46 -7.31 -3.89 -3.23
N LEU A 47 -6.20 -4.64 -3.21
CA LEU A 47 -6.25 -6.06 -2.85
C LEU A 47 -6.67 -6.27 -1.39
N ILE A 48 -6.21 -5.40 -0.49
CA ILE A 48 -6.63 -5.39 0.92
C ILE A 48 -8.14 -5.14 0.99
N GLN A 49 -8.66 -4.17 0.25
CA GLN A 49 -10.09 -3.88 0.18
C GLN A 49 -10.89 -5.12 -0.27
N VAL A 50 -10.50 -5.75 -1.37
CA VAL A 50 -11.21 -6.95 -1.89
C VAL A 50 -11.21 -8.07 -0.84
N LYS A 51 -10.08 -8.28 -0.15
CA LYS A 51 -10.01 -9.28 0.94
C LYS A 51 -10.87 -8.90 2.14
N LEU A 52 -10.89 -7.63 2.54
CA LEU A 52 -11.70 -7.13 3.64
C LEU A 52 -13.19 -7.25 3.33
N GLU A 53 -13.62 -6.91 2.12
CA GLU A 53 -15.01 -7.07 1.67
C GLU A 53 -15.45 -8.53 1.76
N HIS A 54 -14.63 -9.45 1.25
CA HIS A 54 -14.92 -10.88 1.32
C HIS A 54 -14.97 -11.39 2.77
N THR A 55 -14.06 -10.92 3.64
CA THR A 55 -14.00 -11.36 5.04
C THR A 55 -15.13 -10.79 5.88
N THR A 56 -15.61 -9.59 5.54
CA THR A 56 -16.64 -8.87 6.31
C THR A 56 -18.05 -9.04 5.75
N ASN A 57 -18.26 -10.02 4.85
CA ASN A 57 -19.53 -10.24 4.14
C ASN A 57 -20.07 -8.95 3.49
N TYR A 58 -19.19 -8.17 2.87
CA TYR A 58 -19.51 -6.90 2.20
C TYR A 58 -20.13 -5.83 3.13
N SER A 59 -19.94 -5.96 4.45
CA SER A 59 -20.37 -4.95 5.40
C SER A 59 -19.51 -3.69 5.27
N ARG A 60 -20.16 -2.58 4.89
CA ARG A 60 -19.51 -1.28 4.68
C ARG A 60 -18.80 -0.77 5.92
N SER A 61 -19.43 -0.87 7.08
CA SER A 61 -18.87 -0.38 8.34
C SER A 61 -17.64 -1.19 8.75
N ALA A 62 -17.69 -2.52 8.57
CA ALA A 62 -16.58 -3.39 8.89
C ALA A 62 -15.40 -3.22 7.91
N THR A 63 -15.67 -3.08 6.61
CA THR A 63 -14.63 -2.81 5.60
C THR A 63 -13.91 -1.47 5.87
N ARG A 64 -14.67 -0.43 6.24
CA ARG A 64 -14.10 0.87 6.63
C ARG A 64 -13.22 0.77 7.88
N LEU A 65 -13.71 0.08 8.91
CA LEU A 65 -12.94 -0.16 10.12
C LEU A 65 -11.64 -0.93 9.80
N GLY A 66 -11.72 -1.90 8.89
CA GLY A 66 -10.56 -2.60 8.34
C GLY A 66 -9.53 -1.64 7.72
N HIS A 67 -9.94 -0.70 6.88
CA HIS A 67 -9.01 0.29 6.33
C HIS A 67 -8.44 1.28 7.36
N VAL A 68 -9.17 1.59 8.43
CA VAL A 68 -8.62 2.38 9.55
C VAL A 68 -7.54 1.58 10.26
N LEU A 69 -7.76 0.28 10.50
CA LEU A 69 -6.74 -0.60 11.07
C LEU A 69 -5.51 -0.74 10.14
N VAL A 70 -5.73 -0.88 8.83
CA VAL A 70 -4.65 -0.93 7.84
C VAL A 70 -3.80 0.34 7.86
N TRP A 71 -4.43 1.50 8.06
CA TRP A 71 -3.69 2.76 8.25
C TRP A 71 -2.81 2.74 9.51
N PHE A 72 -3.26 2.15 10.62
CA PHE A 72 -2.39 1.94 11.77
C PHE A 72 -1.25 0.95 11.47
N PHE A 73 -1.53 -0.12 10.72
CA PHE A 73 -0.50 -1.08 10.30
C PHE A 73 0.54 -0.47 9.34
N SER A 74 0.15 0.53 8.56
CA SER A 74 1.06 1.17 7.60
C SER A 74 2.17 1.99 8.28
N LEU A 75 1.94 2.47 9.52
CA LEU A 75 2.98 3.04 10.39
C LEU A 75 4.08 2.01 10.69
N PHE A 76 3.70 0.77 11.01
CA PHE A 76 4.67 -0.32 11.20
C PHE A 76 5.40 -0.66 9.90
N GLY A 77 4.69 -0.62 8.77
CA GLY A 77 5.32 -0.75 7.44
C GLY A 77 6.41 0.28 7.20
N LEU A 78 6.16 1.55 7.55
CA LEU A 78 7.16 2.62 7.47
C LEU A 78 8.36 2.37 8.37
N MET A 79 8.14 1.89 9.60
CA MET A 79 9.23 1.52 10.49
C MET A 79 10.12 0.45 9.85
N VAL A 80 9.53 -0.60 9.25
CA VAL A 80 10.30 -1.66 8.55
C VAL A 80 11.12 -1.10 7.40
N ALA A 81 10.58 -0.14 6.64
CA ALA A 81 11.32 0.51 5.57
C ALA A 81 12.53 1.31 6.09
N THR A 82 12.42 1.95 7.26
CA THR A 82 13.47 2.79 7.84
C THR A 82 14.47 2.05 8.74
N VAL A 83 14.19 0.81 9.15
CA VAL A 83 15.06 -0.01 10.02
C VAL A 83 16.53 -0.04 9.53
N PRO A 84 16.83 -0.30 8.24
CA PRO A 84 18.23 -0.32 7.79
C PRO A 84 18.90 1.04 7.89
N LEU A 85 18.17 2.15 7.68
CA LEU A 85 18.74 3.50 7.80
C LEU A 85 19.15 3.77 9.25
N TYR A 86 18.33 3.33 10.20
CA TYR A 86 18.63 3.42 11.63
C TYR A 86 19.84 2.55 12.02
N ILE A 87 19.85 1.28 11.61
CA ILE A 87 20.93 0.33 11.95
C ILE A 87 22.29 0.81 11.40
N PHE A 88 22.30 1.35 10.18
CA PHE A 88 23.52 1.81 9.51
C PHE A 88 23.84 3.29 9.73
N ASN A 89 23.06 4.01 10.57
CA ASN A 89 23.20 5.45 10.83
C ASN A 89 23.30 6.29 9.54
N GLU A 90 22.57 5.91 8.48
CA GLU A 90 22.61 6.64 7.21
C GLU A 90 21.61 7.81 7.24
N PRO A 91 22.03 9.02 6.84
CA PRO A 91 21.16 10.18 6.84
C PRO A 91 19.99 10.01 5.86
N TYR A 92 18.79 10.21 6.37
CA TYR A 92 17.53 10.16 5.60
C TYR A 92 17.54 11.08 4.37
N GLY A 93 18.30 12.19 4.42
CA GLY A 93 18.47 13.14 3.32
C GLY A 93 18.96 12.51 2.00
N LYS A 94 19.73 11.44 2.07
CA LYS A 94 20.22 10.73 0.87
C LYS A 94 19.16 9.85 0.21
N HIS A 95 18.04 9.61 0.89
CA HIS A 95 16.98 8.69 0.49
C HIS A 95 15.61 9.39 0.44
N THR A 96 15.57 10.72 0.52
CA THR A 96 14.32 11.49 0.70
C THR A 96 13.29 11.20 -0.38
N ALA A 97 13.69 11.14 -1.65
CA ALA A 97 12.74 10.89 -2.75
C ALA A 97 12.01 9.55 -2.59
N ILE A 98 12.74 8.46 -2.35
CA ILE A 98 12.13 7.13 -2.23
C ILE A 98 11.34 6.98 -0.93
N LEU A 99 11.81 7.57 0.17
CA LEU A 99 11.09 7.57 1.44
C LEU A 99 9.79 8.37 1.35
N LEU A 100 9.77 9.47 0.60
CA LEU A 100 8.54 10.22 0.31
C LEU A 100 7.55 9.36 -0.47
N PHE A 101 8.00 8.61 -1.48
CA PHE A 101 7.12 7.69 -2.20
C PHE A 101 6.56 6.57 -1.31
N ILE A 102 7.40 5.96 -0.47
CA ILE A 102 6.97 4.91 0.48
C ILE A 102 5.97 5.50 1.48
N THR A 103 6.25 6.67 2.04
CA THR A 103 5.34 7.38 2.96
C THR A 103 4.02 7.74 2.30
N TYR A 104 4.07 8.28 1.08
CA TYR A 104 2.87 8.58 0.31
C TYR A 104 2.02 7.32 0.12
N TYR A 105 2.66 6.23 -0.30
CA TYR A 105 1.95 4.99 -0.56
C TYR A 105 1.38 4.35 0.71
N LEU A 106 2.11 4.34 1.82
CA LEU A 106 1.65 3.70 3.05
C LEU A 106 0.65 4.56 3.83
N MET A 107 0.77 5.89 3.82
CA MET A 107 -0.09 6.76 4.64
C MET A 107 -1.28 7.32 3.89
N ILE A 108 -1.10 7.75 2.63
CA ILE A 108 -2.16 8.42 1.87
C ILE A 108 -3.06 7.40 1.16
N ALA A 109 -2.51 6.25 0.77
CA ALA A 109 -3.31 5.23 0.11
C ALA A 109 -4.48 4.75 0.98
N PRO A 110 -4.32 4.31 2.24
CA PRO A 110 -5.45 3.82 3.04
C PRO A 110 -6.56 4.87 3.24
N ILE A 111 -6.18 6.15 3.35
CA ILE A 111 -7.12 7.28 3.50
C ILE A 111 -8.02 7.39 2.26
N SER A 112 -7.47 7.18 1.06
CA SER A 112 -8.26 7.21 -0.18
C SER A 112 -9.36 6.14 -0.24
N PHE A 113 -9.24 5.07 0.56
CA PHE A 113 -10.21 3.99 0.67
C PHE A 113 -11.26 4.18 1.77
N TRP A 114 -11.09 5.15 2.68
CA TRP A 114 -12.10 5.47 3.70
C TRP A 114 -13.44 5.92 3.09
N PHE A 115 -13.37 6.65 1.96
CA PHE A 115 -14.52 7.16 1.22
C PHE A 115 -14.89 6.26 0.05
N GLN A 116 -15.08 4.97 0.32
CA GLN A 116 -15.53 4.05 -0.72
C GLN A 116 -16.95 4.43 -1.21
N PRO A 117 -17.12 4.64 -2.52
CA PRO A 117 -18.44 4.88 -3.10
C PRO A 117 -19.30 3.63 -2.95
N LYS A 118 -20.62 3.82 -2.90
CA LYS A 118 -21.56 2.69 -2.86
C LYS A 118 -21.39 1.90 -4.16
N THR A 119 -20.82 0.70 -4.10
CA THR A 119 -21.04 -0.29 -5.13
C THR A 119 -22.49 -0.75 -4.96
N TYR A 120 -23.35 -0.35 -5.88
CA TYR A 120 -24.66 -0.96 -6.01
C TYR A 120 -24.43 -2.42 -6.41
N HIS A 121 -24.34 -3.31 -5.42
CA HIS A 121 -24.71 -4.70 -5.63
C HIS A 121 -26.24 -4.73 -5.64
N SER A 122 -26.80 -4.61 -6.85
CA SER A 122 -28.07 -5.25 -7.21
C SER A 122 -27.77 -6.71 -7.53
#